data_AF-A0A2N1MM26-F1
#
_entry.id   AF-A0A2N1MM26-F1
#
_cell.length_a   1.000
_cell.length_b   1.000
_cell.length_c   1.000
_cell.angle_alpha   90.00
_cell.angle_beta   90.00
_cell.angle_gamma   90.00
#
_symmetry.space_group_name_H-M   'P 1'
#
loop_
_entity.id
_entity.type
_entity.pdbx_description
1 polymer ?
#
loop_
_entity_poly.entity_id
_entity_poly.type
_entity_poly.pdbx_seq_one_letter_code
_entity_poly.pdbx_strand_id
1 'polypeptide(L)'
;MNYLQKNYPDVSPRLARTYFVAELKVLINNLKPDSREHEKACTLKSRIKKTNKNRTFSAGKLVTSVGKDFEFRGRDNTFKILWEGKNDLNGIRGRFEDIKNNNKNAHPIPFLAGGPGTGKSRFLDELERLTKEHVNKDEKFERLLKI
;
A
#
# COMPACT_ATOMS: atom_id res chain seq x y z
N MET A 1 -1.76 -27.89 -13.30
CA MET A 1 -2.14 -27.34 -11.99
C MET A 1 -0.89 -26.87 -11.26
N ASN A 2 -0.84 -25.60 -10.85
CA ASN A 2 0.26 -25.02 -10.07
C ASN A 2 0.25 -25.59 -8.63
N TYR A 3 1.42 -25.76 -7.99
CA TYR A 3 1.56 -26.20 -6.58
C TYR A 3 0.56 -25.51 -5.63
N LEU A 4 0.37 -24.20 -5.75
CA LEU A 4 -0.57 -23.44 -4.94
C LEU A 4 -2.03 -23.82 -5.21
N GLN A 5 -2.41 -24.09 -6.46
CA GLN A 5 -3.76 -24.53 -6.80
C GLN A 5 -4.04 -25.97 -6.32
N LYS A 6 -3.00 -26.80 -6.26
CA LYS A 6 -3.11 -28.18 -5.76
C LYS A 6 -3.23 -28.24 -4.23
N ASN A 7 -2.46 -27.43 -3.50
CA ASN A 7 -2.42 -27.48 -2.03
C ASN A 7 -3.39 -26.50 -1.37
N TYR A 8 -3.88 -25.50 -2.11
CA TYR A 8 -4.84 -24.51 -1.63
C TYR A 8 -5.94 -24.27 -2.67
N PRO A 9 -6.75 -25.31 -2.99
CA PRO A 9 -7.73 -25.24 -4.08
C PRO A 9 -8.85 -24.24 -3.82
N ASP A 10 -9.24 -24.03 -2.56
CA ASP A 10 -10.43 -23.27 -2.16
C ASP A 10 -10.15 -21.82 -1.76
N VAL A 11 -8.92 -21.33 -1.97
CA VAL A 11 -8.54 -19.96 -1.59
C VAL A 11 -7.96 -19.19 -2.76
N SER A 12 -8.19 -17.88 -2.75
CA SER A 12 -7.69 -17.00 -3.81
C SER A 12 -6.17 -17.13 -3.97
N PRO A 13 -5.61 -16.96 -5.19
CA PRO A 13 -4.17 -17.09 -5.44
C PRO A 13 -3.31 -16.17 -4.56
N ARG A 14 -3.88 -15.02 -4.14
CA ARG A 14 -3.21 -14.07 -3.25
C ARG A 14 -3.12 -14.63 -1.82
N LEU A 15 -4.19 -15.23 -1.33
CA LEU A 15 -4.24 -15.83 0.01
C LEU A 15 -3.44 -17.13 0.08
N ALA A 16 -3.50 -17.98 -0.95
CA ALA A 16 -2.68 -19.18 -1.10
C ALA A 16 -1.17 -18.87 -1.00
N ARG A 17 -0.73 -17.77 -1.64
CA ARG A 17 0.67 -17.30 -1.52
C ARG A 17 1.01 -16.88 -0.09
N THR A 18 0.09 -16.26 0.63
CA THR A 18 0.31 -15.83 2.02
C THR A 18 0.49 -17.04 2.94
N TYR A 19 -0.39 -18.04 2.84
CA TYR A 19 -0.28 -19.27 3.64
C TYR A 19 1.00 -20.04 3.35
N PHE A 20 1.33 -20.23 2.07
CA PHE A 20 2.59 -20.86 1.67
C PHE A 20 3.82 -20.15 2.25
N VAL A 21 3.85 -18.82 2.22
CA VAL A 21 4.96 -18.05 2.81
C VAL A 21 5.00 -18.17 4.33
N ALA A 22 3.86 -18.28 5.00
CA ALA A 22 3.81 -18.49 6.45
C ALA A 22 4.34 -19.87 6.85
N GLU A 23 3.92 -20.93 6.16
CA GLU A 23 4.42 -22.30 6.37
C GLU A 23 5.94 -22.38 6.16
N LEU A 24 6.44 -21.77 5.07
CA LEU A 24 7.88 -21.70 4.83
C LEU A 24 8.63 -20.99 5.96
N LYS A 25 8.09 -19.90 6.52
CA LYS A 25 8.75 -19.20 7.64
C LYS A 25 8.85 -20.09 8.88
N VAL A 26 7.78 -20.82 9.22
CA VAL A 26 7.76 -21.77 10.35
C VAL A 26 8.80 -22.86 10.12
N LEU A 27 8.81 -23.46 8.92
CA LEU A 27 9.74 -24.52 8.57
C LEU A 27 11.20 -24.06 8.70
N ILE A 28 11.52 -22.87 8.17
CA ILE A 28 12.87 -22.31 8.23
C ILE A 28 13.29 -22.00 9.68
N ASN A 29 12.37 -21.53 10.52
CA ASN A 29 12.68 -21.22 11.93
C ASN A 29 13.00 -22.48 12.76
N ASN A 30 12.57 -23.65 12.31
CA ASN A 30 12.81 -24.93 12.99
C ASN A 30 14.03 -25.69 12.43
N LEU A 31 14.75 -25.14 11.44
CA LEU A 31 15.96 -25.76 10.91
C LEU A 31 17.13 -25.63 11.90
N LYS A 32 17.93 -26.70 12.02
CA LYS A 32 19.15 -26.68 12.84
C LYS A 32 20.18 -25.71 12.24
N PRO A 33 20.86 -24.89 13.06
CA PRO A 33 21.69 -23.77 12.59
C PRO A 33 22.90 -24.18 11.72
N ASP A 34 23.46 -25.39 11.91
CA ASP A 34 24.65 -25.90 11.20
C ASP A 34 24.35 -26.78 9.99
N SER A 35 23.10 -26.83 9.54
CA SER A 35 22.73 -27.65 8.39
C SER A 35 22.90 -26.86 7.08
N ARG A 36 23.30 -27.54 5.99
CA ARG A 36 23.37 -26.95 4.63
C ARG A 36 22.01 -26.36 4.20
N GLU A 37 20.93 -26.92 4.73
CA GLU A 37 19.56 -26.46 4.55
C GLU A 37 19.31 -25.12 5.24
N HIS A 38 19.94 -24.85 6.40
CA HIS A 38 19.84 -23.57 7.09
C HIS A 38 20.47 -22.42 6.30
N GLU A 39 21.62 -22.65 5.65
CA GLU A 39 22.26 -21.65 4.76
C GLU A 39 21.37 -21.31 3.54
N LYS A 40 20.83 -22.34 2.88
CA LYS A 40 19.86 -22.18 1.78
C LYS A 40 18.60 -21.45 2.26
N ALA A 41 18.14 -21.77 3.46
CA ALA A 41 16.97 -21.15 4.05
C ALA A 41 17.18 -19.68 4.45
N CYS A 42 18.36 -19.30 4.94
CA CYS A 42 18.74 -17.89 5.15
C CYS A 42 18.78 -17.11 3.83
N THR A 43 19.30 -17.72 2.76
CA THR A 43 19.27 -17.13 1.41
C THR A 43 17.84 -16.96 0.89
N LEU A 44 16.97 -17.92 1.17
CA LEU A 44 15.55 -17.83 0.82
C LEU A 44 14.83 -16.74 1.63
N LYS A 45 15.08 -16.66 2.95
CA LYS A 45 14.56 -15.61 3.85
C LYS A 45 14.93 -14.21 3.38
N SER A 46 16.18 -14.01 2.99
CA SER A 46 16.68 -12.72 2.49
C SER A 46 16.06 -12.35 1.14
N ARG A 47 15.87 -13.31 0.23
CA ARG A 47 15.09 -13.11 -1.01
C ARG A 47 13.64 -12.73 -0.72
N ILE A 48 12.92 -13.47 0.14
CA ILE A 48 11.54 -13.15 0.54
C ILE A 48 11.45 -11.75 1.15
N LYS A 49 12.41 -11.37 2.01
CA LYS A 49 12.48 -10.04 2.62
C LYS A 49 12.70 -8.94 1.56
N LYS A 50 13.57 -9.16 0.57
CA LYS A 50 13.82 -8.23 -0.54
C LYS A 50 12.57 -8.06 -1.42
N THR A 51 11.88 -9.14 -1.74
CA THR A 51 10.63 -9.09 -2.52
C THR A 51 9.52 -8.36 -1.76
N ASN A 52 9.44 -8.53 -0.44
CA ASN A 52 8.47 -7.80 0.39
C ASN A 52 8.85 -6.32 0.54
N LYS A 53 10.13 -5.98 0.67
CA LYS A 53 10.61 -4.58 0.68
C LYS A 53 10.25 -3.84 -0.61
N ASN A 54 10.24 -4.55 -1.75
CA ASN A 54 9.83 -3.99 -3.03
C ASN A 54 8.30 -3.97 -3.24
N ARG A 55 7.51 -4.64 -2.38
CA ARG A 55 6.03 -4.66 -2.43
C ARG A 55 5.37 -3.77 -1.39
N THR A 56 6.03 -3.51 -0.27
CA THR A 56 5.75 -2.33 0.52
C THR A 56 6.25 -1.16 -0.30
N PHE A 57 5.37 -0.24 -0.67
CA PHE A 57 5.77 1.15 -0.85
C PHE A 57 6.35 1.59 0.50
N SER A 58 7.59 1.20 0.83
CA SER A 58 8.35 1.94 1.82
C SER A 58 8.67 3.22 1.08
N ALA A 59 7.73 4.17 1.16
CA ALA A 59 7.92 5.54 0.76
C ALA A 59 9.17 6.02 1.51
N GLY A 60 10.32 5.88 0.87
CA GLY A 60 11.48 6.62 1.27
C GLY A 60 11.05 8.08 1.24
N LYS A 61 11.30 8.79 2.32
CA LYS A 61 10.91 10.19 2.44
C LYS A 61 11.42 10.96 1.23
N LEU A 62 10.51 11.51 0.43
CA LEU A 62 10.82 12.23 -0.80
C LEU A 62 11.49 13.58 -0.50
N VAL A 63 11.22 14.15 0.68
CA VAL A 63 11.81 15.40 1.15
C VAL A 63 12.63 15.17 2.42
N THR A 64 13.96 15.16 2.30
CA THR A 64 14.89 14.82 3.40
C THR A 64 15.54 16.03 4.09
N SER A 65 15.51 17.21 3.49
CA SER A 65 16.28 18.38 3.97
C SER A 65 15.48 19.69 3.93
N VAL A 66 15.56 20.42 2.81
CA VAL A 66 15.06 21.80 2.67
C VAL A 66 13.58 21.78 2.31
N GLY A 67 12.75 22.56 3.02
CA GLY A 67 11.31 22.65 2.75
C GLY A 67 10.44 21.62 3.48
N LYS A 68 11.05 20.72 4.27
CA LYS A 68 10.32 19.72 5.08
C LYS A 68 9.43 20.36 6.15
N ASP A 69 9.88 21.47 6.75
CA ASP A 69 9.16 22.12 7.85
C ASP A 69 8.47 23.43 7.41
N PHE A 70 8.48 23.75 6.11
CA PHE A 70 7.78 24.94 5.58
C PHE A 70 6.26 24.87 5.80
N GLU A 71 5.58 26.00 5.84
CA GLU A 71 4.12 26.00 5.82
C GLU A 71 3.63 25.58 4.43
N PHE A 72 2.95 24.43 4.33
CA PHE A 72 2.42 23.98 3.05
C PHE A 72 1.03 24.58 2.80
N ARG A 73 1.03 25.77 2.19
CA ARG A 73 -0.20 26.51 1.87
C ARG A 73 -1.05 25.75 0.85
N GLY A 74 -2.36 25.69 1.11
CA GLY A 74 -3.33 25.00 0.25
C GLY A 74 -3.39 23.48 0.44
N ARG A 75 -2.55 22.88 1.31
CA ARG A 75 -2.52 21.45 1.63
C ARG A 75 -3.91 20.86 1.87
N ASP A 76 -4.69 21.48 2.75
CA ASP A 76 -6.01 20.96 3.14
C ASP A 76 -7.01 21.00 1.99
N ASN A 77 -6.97 22.06 1.17
CA ASN A 77 -7.83 22.16 -0.01
C ASN A 77 -7.42 21.14 -1.09
N THR A 78 -6.12 20.96 -1.34
CA THR A 78 -5.60 19.93 -2.25
C THR A 78 -6.01 18.54 -1.80
N PHE A 79 -5.89 18.24 -0.51
CA PHE A 79 -6.31 16.95 0.04
C PHE A 79 -7.82 16.76 -0.06
N LYS A 80 -8.62 17.79 0.27
CA LYS A 80 -10.09 17.74 0.14
C LYS A 80 -10.52 17.39 -1.30
N ILE A 81 -9.92 18.03 -2.30
CA ILE A 81 -10.18 17.73 -3.71
C ILE A 81 -9.77 16.29 -4.06
N LEU A 82 -8.63 15.81 -3.57
CA LEU A 82 -8.19 14.43 -3.79
C LEU A 82 -9.12 13.42 -3.12
N TRP A 83 -9.66 13.75 -1.95
CA TRP A 83 -10.53 12.89 -1.14
C TRP A 83 -11.94 12.80 -1.73
N GLU A 84 -12.60 13.94 -1.96
CA GLU A 84 -13.98 14.02 -2.44
C GLU A 84 -14.08 13.87 -3.97
N GLY A 85 -13.09 14.35 -4.70
CA GLY A 85 -13.13 14.45 -6.15
C GLY A 85 -13.52 15.85 -6.65
N LYS A 86 -13.62 16.00 -7.97
CA LYS A 86 -13.97 17.26 -8.65
C LYS A 86 -14.48 16.99 -10.06
N ASN A 87 -15.41 17.80 -10.57
CA ASN A 87 -15.92 17.76 -11.94
C ASN A 87 -16.35 16.34 -12.37
N ASP A 88 -17.23 15.72 -11.59
CA ASP A 88 -17.75 14.36 -11.82
C ASP A 88 -16.72 13.22 -11.76
N LEU A 89 -15.47 13.53 -11.40
CA LEU A 89 -14.43 12.54 -11.16
C LEU A 89 -14.38 12.15 -9.69
N ASN A 90 -14.49 10.85 -9.42
CA ASN A 90 -14.39 10.29 -8.08
C ASN A 90 -13.03 10.55 -7.43
N GLY A 91 -13.06 11.13 -6.23
CA GLY A 91 -11.92 11.16 -5.32
C GLY A 91 -11.61 9.79 -4.70
N ILE A 92 -10.71 9.76 -3.71
CA ILE A 92 -10.38 8.53 -2.97
C ILE A 92 -11.65 7.86 -2.43
N ARG A 93 -12.58 8.64 -1.86
CA ARG A 93 -13.81 8.12 -1.27
C ARG A 93 -14.68 7.39 -2.29
N GLY A 94 -15.06 8.07 -3.37
CA GLY A 94 -15.92 7.49 -4.41
C GLY A 94 -15.27 6.27 -5.08
N ARG A 95 -13.94 6.28 -5.29
CA ARG A 95 -13.22 5.12 -5.82
C ARG A 95 -13.30 3.89 -4.92
N PHE A 96 -13.30 4.08 -3.61
CA PHE A 96 -13.43 3.00 -2.64
C PHE A 96 -14.87 2.48 -2.56
N GLU A 97 -15.86 3.38 -2.60
CA GLU A 97 -17.27 2.99 -2.64
C GLU A 97 -17.59 2.18 -3.91
N ASP A 98 -16.97 2.51 -5.04
CA ASP A 98 -17.16 1.84 -6.33
C ASP A 98 -16.19 0.66 -6.56
N ILE A 99 -15.40 0.24 -5.57
CA ILE A 99 -14.29 -0.74 -5.75
C ILE A 99 -14.72 -2.09 -6.36
N LYS A 100 -16.00 -2.46 -6.19
CA LYS A 100 -16.56 -3.71 -6.71
C LYS A 100 -17.11 -3.57 -8.13
N ASN A 101 -17.35 -2.35 -8.58
CA ASN A 101 -17.92 -2.09 -9.89
C ASN A 101 -16.78 -1.95 -10.90
N ASN A 102 -16.92 -2.61 -12.04
CA ASN A 102 -15.86 -2.61 -13.06
C ASN A 102 -15.90 -1.35 -13.95
N ASN A 103 -16.43 -0.24 -13.41
CA ASN A 103 -16.59 1.01 -14.13
C ASN A 103 -15.27 1.77 -14.16
N LYS A 104 -14.57 1.72 -15.29
CA LYS A 104 -13.28 2.41 -15.46
C LYS A 104 -13.37 3.91 -15.21
N ASN A 105 -14.50 4.54 -15.50
CA ASN A 105 -14.69 5.98 -15.31
C ASN A 105 -14.78 6.36 -13.83
N ALA A 106 -15.12 5.40 -12.96
CA ALA A 106 -15.19 5.61 -11.52
C ALA A 106 -13.84 5.55 -10.83
N HIS A 107 -12.76 5.17 -11.52
CA HIS A 107 -11.42 5.02 -10.96
C HIS A 107 -10.36 5.88 -11.67
N PRO A 108 -10.54 7.21 -11.75
CA PRO A 108 -9.55 8.09 -12.36
C PRO A 108 -8.24 8.07 -11.57
N ILE A 109 -7.11 8.11 -12.28
CA ILE A 109 -5.78 8.26 -11.68
C ILE A 109 -5.56 9.75 -11.38
N PRO A 110 -5.44 10.16 -10.10
CA PRO A 110 -5.24 11.56 -9.76
C PRO A 110 -3.86 12.05 -10.22
N PHE A 111 -3.83 13.25 -10.78
CA PHE A 111 -2.60 13.91 -11.22
C PHE A 111 -2.28 15.12 -10.33
N LEU A 112 -1.08 15.17 -9.77
CA LEU A 112 -0.61 16.27 -8.93
C LEU A 112 0.33 17.17 -9.73
N ALA A 113 -0.14 18.37 -10.09
CA ALA A 113 0.58 19.33 -10.90
C ALA A 113 0.86 20.64 -10.16
N GLY A 114 1.93 21.34 -10.55
CA GLY A 114 2.31 22.64 -10.02
C GLY A 114 3.75 22.98 -10.37
N GLY A 115 4.11 24.26 -10.30
CA GLY A 115 5.47 24.74 -10.59
C GLY A 115 6.56 24.12 -9.69
N PRO A 116 7.84 24.34 -9.99
CA PRO A 116 8.93 23.95 -9.09
C PRO A 116 8.74 24.53 -7.69
N GLY A 117 9.11 23.77 -6.65
CA GLY A 117 9.03 24.25 -5.26
C GLY A 117 7.64 24.31 -4.62
N THR A 118 6.56 23.95 -5.32
CA THR A 118 5.18 24.03 -4.78
C THR A 118 4.81 22.97 -3.75
N GLY A 119 5.77 22.18 -3.26
CA GLY A 119 5.51 21.17 -2.21
C GLY A 119 4.91 19.84 -2.69
N LYS A 120 4.88 19.54 -3.99
CA LYS A 120 4.32 18.27 -4.53
C LYS A 120 4.89 17.02 -3.87
N SER A 121 6.21 16.90 -3.79
CA SER A 121 6.88 15.75 -3.17
C SER A 121 6.54 15.63 -1.69
N ARG A 122 6.43 16.76 -0.98
CA ARG A 122 6.03 16.79 0.41
C ARG A 122 4.56 16.40 0.61
N PHE A 123 3.67 16.82 -0.27
CA PHE A 123 2.27 16.38 -0.26
C PHE A 123 2.18 14.85 -0.33
N LEU A 124 2.96 14.23 -1.22
CA LEU A 124 2.99 12.78 -1.38
C LEU A 124 3.56 12.07 -0.13
N ASP A 125 4.57 12.65 0.53
CA ASP A 125 5.08 12.16 1.82
C ASP A 125 4.02 12.24 2.92
N GLU A 126 3.21 13.29 2.95
CA GLU A 126 2.15 13.48 3.96
C GLU A 126 0.86 12.71 3.67
N LEU A 127 0.70 12.18 2.44
CA LEU A 127 -0.57 11.64 1.94
C LEU A 127 -1.11 10.50 2.80
N GLU A 128 -0.25 9.60 3.27
CA GLU A 128 -0.64 8.48 4.13
C GLU A 128 -1.24 8.98 5.45
N ARG A 129 -0.58 9.95 6.10
CA ARG A 129 -1.05 10.55 7.36
C ARG A 129 -2.39 11.25 7.16
N LEU A 130 -2.50 12.08 6.12
CA LEU A 130 -3.73 12.84 5.82
C LEU A 130 -4.92 11.90 5.55
N THR A 131 -4.66 10.80 4.85
CA THR A 131 -5.65 9.76 4.56
C THR A 131 -6.15 9.09 5.84
N LYS A 132 -5.24 8.68 6.73
CA LYS A 132 -5.61 8.09 8.04
C LYS A 132 -6.44 9.07 8.89
N GLU A 133 -6.03 10.33 8.94
CA GLU A 133 -6.76 11.38 9.69
C GLU A 133 -8.18 11.61 9.15
N HIS A 134 -8.39 11.51 7.84
CA HIS A 134 -9.73 11.64 7.25
C HIS A 134 -10.59 10.39 7.44
N VAL A 135 -10.01 9.21 7.28
CA VAL A 135 -10.70 7.93 7.53
C VAL A 135 -11.20 7.86 8.97
N ASN A 136 -10.34 8.18 9.95
CA ASN A 136 -10.71 8.13 11.36
C ASN A 136 -11.85 9.11 11.73
N LYS A 137 -12.06 10.15 10.90
CA LYS A 137 -13.17 11.12 11.05
C LYS A 137 -14.43 10.69 10.30
N ASP A 138 -14.30 9.78 9.32
CA ASP A 138 -15.40 9.30 8.50
C ASP A 138 -15.84 7.91 8.99
N GLU A 139 -16.79 7.89 9.93
CA GLU A 139 -17.29 6.67 10.58
C GLU A 139 -17.79 5.60 9.59
N LYS A 140 -18.23 6.02 8.39
CA LYS A 140 -18.67 5.11 7.33
C LYS A 140 -17.49 4.35 6.73
N PHE A 141 -16.32 4.98 6.62
CA PHE A 141 -15.11 4.43 6.05
C PHE A 141 -14.36 3.50 7.03
N GLU A 142 -14.38 3.82 8.32
CA GLU A 142 -13.92 2.95 9.40
C GLU A 142 -14.59 1.56 9.36
N ARG A 143 -15.88 1.50 9.00
CA ARG A 143 -16.60 0.23 8.85
C ARG A 143 -16.22 -0.53 7.57
N LEU A 144 -15.86 0.18 6.50
CA LEU A 144 -15.46 -0.42 5.22
C LEU A 144 -14.03 -0.98 5.24
N LEU A 145 -13.15 -0.46 6.09
CA LEU A 145 -11.76 -0.92 6.24
C LEU A 145 -11.58 -2.09 7.23
N LYS A 146 -12.64 -2.46 7.97
CA LYS A 146 -12.66 -3.61 8.89
C LYS A 146 -13.00 -4.95 8.21
N ILE A 147 -13.01 -4.99 6.89
CA ILE A 147 -13.23 -6.19 6.05
C ILE A 147 -11.87 -6.76 5.63
#